data_AF-A0A1C7MQI8-F1
#
_entry.id   AF-A0A1C7MQI8-F1
#
_cell.length_a   1.000
_cell.length_b   1.000
_cell.length_c   1.000
_cell.angle_alpha   90.00
_cell.angle_beta   90.00
_cell.angle_gamma   90.00
#
_symmetry.space_group_name_H-M   'P 1'
#
loop_
_entity.id
_entity.type
_entity.pdbx_description
1 polymer ?
#
loop_
_entity_poly.entity_id
_entity_poly.type
_entity_poly.pdbx_seq_one_letter_code
_entity_poly.pdbx_strand_id
1 'polypeptide(L)'
;MAPYPVVFVTFTLTNTGSLAGTEVPQLYTTPPLTAGSAPFNLKGFDSVFLESGQSQVVSLNLSRYDFSIWDVVSQRWEIPSGATAISIGASSRDLRLKGSILN
;
A
#
# COMPACT_ATOMS: atom_id res chain seq x y z
N MET A 1 -15.28 -8.01 13.02
CA MET A 1 -15.76 -7.19 11.88
C MET A 1 -14.53 -6.68 11.18
N ALA A 2 -14.27 -7.06 9.93
CA ALA A 2 -13.13 -6.50 9.19
C ALA A 2 -13.31 -4.97 9.09
N PRO A 3 -12.28 -4.17 9.35
CA PRO A 3 -12.43 -2.72 9.34
C PRO A 3 -12.81 -2.25 7.93
N TYR A 4 -13.80 -1.38 7.83
CA TYR A 4 -14.29 -0.88 6.54
C TYR A 4 -13.17 -0.14 5.79
N PRO A 5 -12.99 -0.37 4.48
CA PRO A 5 -12.02 0.36 3.69
C PRO A 5 -12.43 1.84 3.60
N VAL A 6 -11.45 2.72 3.74
CA VAL A 6 -11.62 4.18 3.64
C VAL A 6 -10.83 4.77 2.47
N VAL A 7 -9.82 4.06 1.97
CA VAL A 7 -9.07 4.42 0.76
C VAL A 7 -8.95 3.21 -0.14
N PHE A 8 -9.28 3.39 -1.42
CA PHE A 8 -9.17 2.36 -2.46
C PHE A 8 -7.97 2.70 -3.35
N VAL A 9 -6.97 1.82 -3.39
CA VAL A 9 -5.80 1.99 -4.24
C VAL A 9 -5.91 1.04 -5.43
N THR A 10 -6.11 1.61 -6.61
CA THR A 10 -6.27 0.85 -7.86
C THR A 10 -5.13 1.15 -8.82
N PHE A 11 -4.60 0.12 -9.47
CA PHE A 11 -3.58 0.29 -10.51
C PHE A 11 -3.68 -0.83 -11.54
N THR A 12 -3.19 -0.56 -12.76
CA THR A 12 -3.08 -1.56 -13.81
C THR A 12 -1.74 -2.25 -13.69
N LEU A 13 -1.77 -3.58 -13.63
CA LEU A 13 -0.60 -4.43 -13.71
C LEU A 13 -0.59 -5.11 -15.09
N THR A 14 0.53 -5.05 -15.79
CA THR A 14 0.70 -5.62 -17.14
C THR A 14 1.92 -6.53 -17.16
N ASN A 15 1.76 -7.76 -17.64
CA ASN A 15 2.89 -8.64 -17.92
C ASN A 15 3.49 -8.26 -19.28
N THR A 16 4.69 -7.69 -19.25
CA THR A 16 5.43 -7.26 -20.44
C THR A 16 6.48 -8.28 -20.91
N GLY A 17 6.59 -9.42 -20.21
CA GLY A 17 7.49 -10.52 -20.58
C GLY A 17 6.89 -11.41 -21.67
N SER A 18 7.70 -12.37 -22.15
CA SER A 18 7.28 -13.34 -23.17
C SER A 18 6.60 -14.59 -22.61
N LEU A 19 6.63 -14.78 -21.28
CA LEU A 19 6.08 -15.94 -20.59
C LEU A 19 5.01 -15.51 -19.60
N ALA A 20 4.05 -16.41 -19.34
CA ALA A 20 3.12 -16.25 -18.24
C ALA A 20 3.86 -16.26 -16.89
N GLY A 21 3.33 -15.52 -15.92
CA GLY A 21 3.96 -15.41 -14.61
C GLY A 21 3.04 -14.80 -13.56
N THR A 22 3.47 -14.92 -12.31
CA THR A 22 2.79 -14.32 -11.16
C THR A 22 3.61 -13.16 -10.63
N GLU A 23 2.96 -12.02 -10.43
CA GLU A 23 3.53 -10.87 -9.74
C GLU A 23 2.84 -10.69 -8.38
N VAL A 24 3.60 -10.25 -7.38
CA VAL A 24 3.07 -9.91 -6.05
C VAL A 24 3.23 -8.41 -5.79
N PRO A 25 2.34 -7.54 -6.32
CA PRO A 25 2.43 -6.12 -6.08
C PRO A 25 2.18 -5.82 -4.60
N GLN A 26 2.98 -4.92 -4.04
CA GLN A 26 2.97 -4.56 -2.63
C GLN A 26 2.59 -3.09 -2.44
N LEU A 27 1.67 -2.84 -1.51
CA LEU A 27 1.20 -1.51 -1.09
C LEU A 27 1.82 -1.14 0.25
N TYR A 28 2.50 0.01 0.26
CA TYR A 28 3.15 0.58 1.44
C TYR A 28 2.55 1.92 1.82
N THR A 29 2.46 2.17 3.13
CA THR A 29 2.25 3.50 3.70
C THR A 29 3.52 4.04 4.36
N THR A 30 3.76 5.34 4.15
CA THR A 30 4.84 6.11 4.79
C THR A 30 4.21 7.27 5.56
N PRO A 31 4.04 7.14 6.89
CA PRO A 31 3.51 8.23 7.70
C PRO A 31 4.41 9.48 7.67
N PRO A 32 3.89 10.65 8.09
CA PRO A 32 4.72 11.84 8.34
C PRO A 32 5.92 11.53 9.24
N LEU A 33 7.05 12.19 9.02
CA LEU A 33 8.27 11.98 9.84
C LEU A 33 8.04 12.18 11.34
N THR A 34 7.13 13.08 11.70
CA THR A 34 6.71 13.34 13.09
C THR A 34 6.08 12.14 13.78
N ALA A 35 5.60 11.14 13.03
CA ALA A 35 5.04 9.91 13.54
C ALA A 35 6.10 8.96 14.13
N GLY A 36 7.40 9.16 13.84
CA GLY A 36 8.46 8.28 14.32
C GLY A 36 8.35 6.81 13.86
N SER A 37 7.59 6.55 12.80
CA SER A 37 7.34 5.21 12.26
C SER A 37 8.40 4.79 11.24
N ALA A 38 8.47 3.50 10.92
CA ALA A 38 9.28 3.00 9.82
C ALA A 38 8.84 3.66 8.49
N PRO A 39 9.78 3.90 7.55
CA PRO A 39 9.48 4.63 6.33
C PRO A 39 8.60 3.86 5.35
N PHE A 40 8.55 2.53 5.40
CA PHE A 40 7.70 1.73 4.52
C PHE A 40 6.99 0.64 5.32
N ASN A 41 5.68 0.80 5.52
CA ASN A 41 4.85 -0.15 6.24
C ASN A 41 3.99 -0.91 5.23
N LEU A 42 4.19 -2.22 5.09
CA LEU A 42 3.39 -3.05 4.18
C LEU A 42 1.95 -3.12 4.69
N LYS A 43 0.97 -2.74 3.86
CA LYS A 43 -0.45 -2.73 4.21
C LYS A 43 -1.32 -3.60 3.31
N GLY A 44 -0.83 -3.97 2.13
CA GLY A 44 -1.53 -4.89 1.25
C GLY A 44 -0.60 -5.50 0.22
N PHE A 45 -0.97 -6.69 -0.24
CA PHE A 45 -0.37 -7.36 -1.38
C PHE A 45 -1.39 -8.35 -1.95
N ASP A 46 -1.21 -8.74 -3.20
CA ASP A 46 -2.02 -9.77 -3.85
C ASP A 46 -1.12 -10.65 -4.73
N SER A 47 -1.56 -11.86 -5.06
CA SER A 47 -0.85 -12.77 -5.97
C SER A 47 -1.58 -12.81 -7.30
N VAL A 48 -1.04 -12.11 -8.30
CA VAL A 48 -1.72 -11.87 -9.58
C VAL A 48 -1.01 -12.64 -10.70
N PHE A 49 -1.68 -13.68 -11.21
CA PHE A 49 -1.21 -14.43 -12.38
C PHE A 49 -1.63 -13.73 -13.68
N LEU A 50 -0.70 -13.58 -14.61
CA LEU A 50 -0.93 -12.94 -15.91
C LEU A 50 -0.26 -13.73 -17.04
N GLU A 51 -1.01 -13.99 -18.09
CA GLU A 51 -0.46 -14.42 -19.38
C GLU A 51 0.45 -13.35 -19.98
N SER A 52 1.30 -13.75 -20.94
CA SER A 52 2.14 -12.82 -21.70
C SER A 52 1.29 -11.73 -22.37
N GLY A 53 1.62 -10.46 -22.13
CA GLY A 53 0.88 -9.29 -22.63
C GLY A 53 -0.43 -8.97 -21.90
N GLN A 54 -0.88 -9.80 -20.95
CA GLN A 54 -2.12 -9.56 -20.23
C GLN A 54 -2.00 -8.36 -19.28
N SER A 55 -3.09 -7.62 -19.13
CA SER A 55 -3.25 -6.57 -18.12
C SER A 55 -4.43 -6.86 -17.21
N GLN A 56 -4.31 -6.52 -15.93
CA GLN A 56 -5.37 -6.61 -14.94
C GLN A 56 -5.37 -5.36 -14.05
N VAL A 57 -6.55 -4.90 -13.66
CA VAL A 57 -6.71 -3.88 -12.63
C VAL A 57 -6.68 -4.56 -11.27
N VAL A 58 -5.72 -4.17 -10.43
CA VAL A 58 -5.57 -4.67 -9.05
C VAL A 58 -6.09 -3.60 -8.09
N SER A 59 -6.79 -4.04 -7.05
CA SER A 59 -7.34 -3.15 -6.00
C SER A 59 -6.85 -3.60 -4.63
N LEU A 60 -6.10 -2.73 -3.95
CA LEU A 60 -5.63 -2.92 -2.58
C LEU A 60 -6.24 -1.84 -1.70
N ASN A 61 -6.99 -2.23 -0.68
CA ASN A 61 -7.80 -1.31 0.11
C ASN A 61 -7.18 -1.06 1.48
N LEU A 62 -7.23 0.19 1.91
CA LEU A 62 -6.72 0.62 3.21
C LEU A 62 -7.88 1.01 4.12
N SER A 63 -7.87 0.47 5.33
CA SER A 63 -8.73 0.85 6.44
C SER A 63 -8.12 2.02 7.23
N ARG A 64 -8.89 2.61 8.15
CA ARG A 64 -8.35 3.63 9.08
C ARG A 64 -7.15 3.13 9.89
N TYR A 65 -7.15 1.84 10.22
CA TYR A 65 -6.09 1.23 11.01
C TYR A 65 -4.74 1.20 10.25
N ASP A 66 -4.78 1.12 8.93
CA ASP A 66 -3.58 1.09 8.09
C ASP A 66 -2.81 2.42 8.09
N PHE A 67 -3.49 3.51 8.47
CA PHE A 67 -2.90 4.83 8.68
C PHE A 67 -2.53 5.11 10.13
N SER A 68 -2.84 4.19 11.05
CA SER A 68 -2.65 4.40 12.48
C SER A 68 -1.27 3.94 12.97
N ILE A 69 -0.75 4.62 13.98
CA ILE A 69 0.39 4.21 14.80
C ILE A 69 -0.08 3.99 16.24
N TRP A 70 0.66 3.18 17.00
CA TRP A 70 0.38 3.03 18.43
C TRP A 70 1.05 4.18 19.20
N ASP A 71 0.24 5.03 19.83
CA ASP A 71 0.75 6.07 20.73
C ASP A 71 0.89 5.50 22.15
N VAL A 72 2.13 5.48 22.64
CA VAL A 72 2.47 4.87 23.94
C VAL A 72 2.00 5.71 25.14
N VAL A 73 1.74 7.00 24.97
CA VAL A 73 1.32 7.89 26.06
C VAL A 73 -0.17 7.73 26.32
N SER A 74 -0.97 7.80 25.26
CA SER A 74 -2.43 7.68 25.29
C SER A 74 -2.93 6.23 25.21
N GLN A 75 -2.04 5.26 24.95
CA GLN A 75 -2.33 3.83 24.89
C GLN A 75 -3.45 3.50 23.89
N ARG A 76 -3.40 4.12 22.71
CA ARG A 76 -4.37 3.91 21.63
C ARG A 76 -3.73 4.04 20.25
N TRP A 77 -4.46 3.56 19.25
CA TRP A 77 -4.17 3.80 17.85
C TRP A 77 -4.54 5.24 17.47
N GLU A 78 -3.58 5.99 16.96
CA GLU A 78 -3.76 7.35 16.47
C GLU A 78 -3.32 7.46 15.01
N ILE A 79 -4.01 8.28 14.23
CA ILE A 79 -3.62 8.61 12.86
C ILE A 79 -2.78 9.89 12.92
N PRO A 80 -1.48 9.86 12.56
CA PRO A 80 -0.66 11.06 12.54
C PRO A 80 -1.20 12.06 11.53
N SER A 81 -1.35 13.32 11.97
CA SER A 81 -1.77 14.44 11.11
C SER A 81 -0.71 14.75 10.05
N GLY A 82 -1.15 15.04 8.82
CA GLY A 82 -0.25 15.40 7.72
C GLY A 82 -0.25 14.37 6.60
N ALA A 83 0.68 14.56 5.65
CA ALA A 83 0.72 13.74 4.44
C ALA A 83 1.28 12.34 4.73
N THR A 84 0.49 11.31 4.45
CA THR A 84 0.96 9.92 4.37
C THR A 84 1.23 9.58 2.90
N ALA A 85 2.45 9.13 2.59
CA ALA A 85 2.75 8.66 1.25
C ALA A 85 2.22 7.23 1.04
N ILE A 86 1.74 6.97 -0.17
CA ILE A 86 1.26 5.69 -0.66
C ILE A 86 2.21 5.24 -1.76
N SER A 87 2.76 4.03 -1.66
CA SER A 87 3.65 3.49 -2.69
C SER A 87 3.24 2.09 -3.12
N ILE A 88 3.25 1.82 -4.43
CA ILE A 88 3.11 0.48 -5.00
C ILE A 88 4.43 0.05 -5.62
N GLY A 89 4.86 -1.18 -5.35
CA GLY A 89 6.10 -1.74 -5.88
C GLY A 89 6.09 -3.25 -6.01
N ALA A 90 7.10 -3.77 -6.71
CA ALA A 90 7.38 -5.22 -6.75
C ALA A 90 8.11 -5.69 -5.49
N SER A 91 8.76 -4.76 -4.77
CA SER A 91 9.36 -4.98 -3.47
C SER A 91 9.47 -3.67 -2.70
N SER A 92 9.81 -3.72 -1.40
CA SER A 92 10.14 -2.53 -0.61
C SER A 92 11.31 -1.71 -1.16
N ARG A 93 12.12 -2.26 -2.09
CA ARG A 93 13.26 -1.60 -2.75
C ARG A 93 12.96 -1.18 -4.19
N ASP A 94 11.85 -1.62 -4.76
CA ASP A 94 11.43 -1.34 -6.13
C ASP A 94 9.99 -0.79 -6.12
N LEU A 95 9.89 0.50 -5.76
CA LEU A 95 8.64 1.25 -5.67
C LEU A 95 8.44 2.06 -6.96
N ARG A 96 7.37 1.75 -7.70
CA ARG A 96 7.14 2.26 -9.06
C ARG A 96 6.04 3.31 -9.14
N LEU A 97 4.96 3.13 -8.37
CA LEU A 97 3.87 4.13 -8.28
C LEU A 97 3.92 4.81 -6.92
N LYS A 98 3.66 6.12 -6.91
CA LYS A 98 3.64 6.94 -5.70
C LYS A 98 2.42 7.85 -5.72
N GLY A 99 1.84 8.05 -4.55
CA GLY A 99 0.78 9.00 -4.28
C GLY A 99 0.84 9.44 -2.83
N SER A 100 -0.11 10.27 -2.40
CA SER A 100 -0.23 10.68 -1.01
C SER A 100 -1.68 10.98 -0.66
N ILE A 101 -1.97 10.89 0.64
CA ILE A 101 -3.22 11.36 1.22
C ILE A 101 -2.90 12.27 2.41
N LEU A 102 -3.74 13.29 2.61
CA LEU A 102 -3.69 14.15 3.79
C LEU A 102 -4.60 13.58 4.87
N ASN A 103 -4.03 13.26 6.03
CA ASN A 103 -4.74 12.82 7.22
C ASN A 103 -5.16 13.99 8.11
#